data_AF-A0A7S2D0P3-F1
#
_entry.id   AF-A0A7S2D0P3-F1
#
_cell.length_a   1.000
_cell.length_b   1.000
_cell.length_c   1.000
_cell.angle_alpha   90.00
_cell.angle_beta   90.00
_cell.angle_gamma   90.00
#
_symmetry.space_group_name_H-M   'P 1'
#
loop_
_entity.id
_entity.type
_entity.pdbx_description
1 polymer ?
#
loop_
_entity_poly.entity_id
_entity_poly.type
_entity_poly.pdbx_seq_one_letter_code
_entity_poly.pdbx_strand_id
1 'polypeptide(L)'
;EKKILSDFIRVLRLKKAPKTVKVQLLQTLSMLVQNIRRQTSLYYILSSFHVNKLITMPLDFQDEEILAYYITLLKSLAMRLDSETIKFFFIEKPEPNFPLYIEATKFFMHRDQMVRAAVRT
;
A
#
# COMPACT_ATOMS: atom_id res chain seq x y z
N GLU A 1 3.28 17.83 -4.96
CA GLU A 1 2.81 16.54 -4.40
C GLU A 1 3.27 15.31 -5.19
N LYS A 2 3.09 15.19 -6.52
CA LYS A 2 3.54 14.00 -7.32
C LYS A 2 5.00 13.56 -7.07
N LYS A 3 5.93 14.53 -6.95
CA LYS A 3 7.35 14.25 -6.64
C LYS A 3 7.54 13.58 -5.28
N ILE A 4 6.82 14.01 -4.26
CA ILE A 4 7.00 13.53 -2.89
C ILE A 4 6.64 12.05 -2.77
N LEU A 5 5.50 11.63 -3.35
CA LEU A 5 5.10 10.22 -3.33
C LEU A 5 6.08 9.34 -4.12
N SER A 6 6.55 9.82 -5.28
CA SER A 6 7.58 9.11 -6.05
C SER A 6 8.91 9.00 -5.30
N ASP A 7 9.28 10.03 -4.53
CA ASP A 7 10.48 10.05 -3.71
C ASP A 7 10.36 9.06 -2.53
N PHE A 8 9.20 9.01 -1.88
CA PHE A 8 8.95 8.05 -0.79
C PHE A 8 9.04 6.61 -1.29
N ILE A 9 8.44 6.30 -2.44
CA ILE A 9 8.54 4.98 -3.06
C ILE A 9 10.00 4.67 -3.44
N ARG A 10 10.73 5.65 -3.98
CA ARG A 10 12.15 5.49 -4.30
C ARG A 10 12.95 5.12 -3.06
N VAL A 11 12.74 5.81 -1.94
CA VAL A 11 13.44 5.53 -0.67
C VAL A 11 13.07 4.15 -0.12
N LEU A 12 11.79 3.78 -0.15
CA LEU A 12 11.34 2.46 0.31
C LEU A 12 11.96 1.30 -0.49
N ARG A 13 12.23 1.50 -1.79
CA ARG A 13 12.91 0.53 -2.66
C ARG A 13 14.41 0.41 -2.41
N LEU A 14 15.04 1.38 -1.74
CA LEU A 14 16.47 1.29 -1.45
C LEU A 14 16.72 0.17 -0.44
N LYS A 15 17.46 -0.87 -0.86
CA LYS A 15 17.84 -1.98 0.03
C LYS A 15 18.58 -1.49 1.28
N LYS A 16 19.43 -0.47 1.13
CA LYS A 16 20.24 0.14 2.20
C LYS A 16 19.49 1.17 3.07
N ALA A 17 18.23 1.51 2.77
CA ALA A 17 17.50 2.45 3.61
C ALA A 17 17.30 1.86 5.02
N PRO A 18 17.55 2.63 6.08
CA PRO A 18 17.35 2.17 7.45
C PRO A 18 15.92 1.69 7.68
N LYS A 19 15.76 0.63 8.48
CA LYS A 19 14.44 0.10 8.86
C LYS A 19 13.51 1.20 9.38
N THR A 20 14.00 2.04 10.29
CA THR A 20 13.23 3.14 10.90
C THR A 20 12.64 4.09 9.86
N VAL A 21 13.41 4.40 8.80
CA VAL A 21 12.95 5.23 7.69
C VAL A 21 11.86 4.52 6.90
N LYS A 22 12.01 3.21 6.61
CA LYS A 22 10.99 2.44 5.89
C LYS A 22 9.68 2.35 6.68
N VAL A 23 9.78 2.04 7.97
CA VAL A 23 8.64 1.98 8.89
C VAL A 23 7.91 3.33 8.94
N GLN A 24 8.66 4.43 9.14
CA GLN A 24 8.07 5.77 9.18
C GLN A 24 7.37 6.13 7.88
N LEU A 25 7.95 5.79 6.73
CA LEU A 25 7.34 6.06 5.44
C LEU A 25 6.05 5.25 5.23
N LEU A 26 6.03 3.96 5.58
CA LEU A 26 4.83 3.13 5.50
C LEU A 26 3.72 3.66 6.40
N GLN A 27 4.04 4.04 7.63
CA GLN A 27 3.09 4.64 8.56
C GLN A 27 2.55 5.97 8.03
N THR A 28 3.44 6.86 7.56
CA THR A 28 3.07 8.17 7.02
C THR A 28 2.15 8.05 5.81
N LEU A 29 2.46 7.12 4.89
CA LEU A 29 1.62 6.84 3.72
C LEU A 29 0.25 6.27 4.12
N SER A 30 0.20 5.39 5.11
CA SER A 30 -1.06 4.85 5.64
C SER A 30 -1.93 5.98 6.20
N MET A 31 -1.36 6.83 7.06
CA MET A 31 -2.06 7.99 7.62
C MET A 31 -2.50 8.98 6.54
N LEU A 32 -1.68 9.22 5.52
CA LEU A 32 -2.03 10.10 4.40
C LEU A 32 -3.26 9.57 3.66
N VAL A 33 -3.27 8.29 3.29
CA VAL A 33 -4.40 7.65 2.60
C VAL A 33 -5.66 7.69 3.47
N GLN A 34 -5.56 7.42 4.77
CA GLN A 34 -6.71 7.45 5.69
C GLN A 34 -7.27 8.86 5.93
N ASN A 35 -6.43 9.91 5.92
CA ASN A 35 -6.84 11.25 6.34
C ASN A 35 -7.18 12.19 5.18
N ILE A 36 -6.90 11.84 3.92
CA ILE A 36 -7.34 12.66 2.79
C ILE A 36 -8.86 12.67 2.69
N ARG A 37 -9.44 13.87 2.80
CA ARG A 37 -10.90 14.09 2.71
C ARG A 37 -11.34 14.65 1.36
N ARG A 38 -10.45 15.38 0.67
CA ARG A 38 -10.75 15.98 -0.63
C ARG A 38 -10.65 14.92 -1.72
N GLN A 39 -11.74 14.69 -2.44
CA GLN A 39 -11.84 13.68 -3.51
C GLN A 39 -10.80 13.90 -4.61
N THR A 40 -10.56 15.15 -5.02
CA THR A 40 -9.54 15.50 -6.02
C THR A 40 -8.14 15.11 -5.57
N SER A 41 -7.78 15.36 -4.30
CA SER A 41 -6.50 14.93 -3.72
C SER A 41 -6.39 13.42 -3.63
N LEU A 42 -7.49 12.72 -3.28
CA LEU A 42 -7.51 11.25 -3.26
C LEU A 42 -7.25 10.68 -4.65
N TYR A 43 -7.97 11.17 -5.66
CA TYR A 43 -7.85 10.69 -7.03
C TYR A 43 -6.47 10.99 -7.59
N TYR A 44 -5.88 12.13 -7.20
CA TYR A 44 -4.53 12.47 -7.59
C TYR A 44 -3.48 11.47 -7.06
N ILE A 45 -3.62 11.01 -5.81
CA ILE A 45 -2.73 10.00 -5.24
C ILE A 45 -2.97 8.64 -5.91
N LEU A 46 -4.23 8.19 -5.95
CA LEU A 46 -4.60 6.87 -6.48
C LEU A 46 -4.25 6.71 -7.97
N SER A 47 -4.54 7.72 -8.78
CA SER A 47 -4.32 7.67 -10.25
C SER A 47 -2.86 7.64 -10.67
N SER A 48 -1.92 7.99 -9.78
CA SER A 48 -0.54 8.27 -10.19
C SER A 48 0.34 7.05 -10.53
N PHE A 49 -0.23 5.84 -10.68
CA PHE A 49 0.46 4.53 -10.80
C PHE A 49 1.40 4.19 -9.63
N HIS A 50 1.65 5.14 -8.72
CA HIS A 50 2.45 4.99 -7.52
C HIS A 50 1.79 4.05 -6.51
N VAL A 51 0.45 4.02 -6.44
CA VAL A 51 -0.26 3.13 -5.51
C VAL A 51 -0.03 1.66 -5.84
N ASN A 52 -0.15 1.27 -7.11
CA ASN A 52 0.14 -0.11 -7.50
C ASN A 52 1.60 -0.48 -7.24
N LYS A 53 2.55 0.43 -7.49
CA LYS A 53 3.97 0.24 -7.13
C LYS A 53 4.20 0.11 -5.62
N LEU A 54 3.42 0.83 -4.82
CA LEU A 54 3.51 0.81 -3.36
C LEU A 54 2.96 -0.52 -2.80
N ILE A 55 1.86 -1.00 -3.38
CA ILE A 55 1.26 -2.30 -3.05
C ILE A 55 2.23 -3.43 -3.35
N THR A 56 2.80 -3.48 -4.56
CA THR A 56 3.68 -4.58 -5.01
C THR A 56 5.15 -4.40 -4.57
N MET A 57 5.41 -3.58 -3.55
CA MET A 57 6.78 -3.23 -3.20
C MET A 57 7.48 -4.40 -2.48
N PRO A 58 8.72 -4.77 -2.89
CA PRO A 58 9.45 -5.85 -2.23
C PRO A 58 9.99 -5.38 -0.87
N LEU A 59 9.20 -5.59 0.18
CA LEU A 59 9.54 -5.31 1.57
C LEU A 59 10.03 -6.58 2.27
N ASP A 60 10.73 -6.40 3.39
CA ASP A 60 11.14 -7.50 4.25
C ASP A 60 10.00 -7.90 5.18
N PHE A 61 9.20 -8.87 4.78
CA PHE A 61 8.06 -9.38 5.56
C PHE A 61 8.45 -10.35 6.67
N GLN A 62 9.74 -10.66 6.85
CA GLN A 62 10.21 -11.37 8.05
C GLN A 62 10.30 -10.41 9.25
N ASP A 63 10.43 -9.11 9.00
CA ASP A 63 10.33 -8.09 10.03
C ASP A 63 8.86 -7.80 10.36
N GLU A 64 8.44 -8.18 11.57
CA GLU A 64 7.05 -8.08 12.01
C GLU A 64 6.53 -6.64 12.03
N GLU A 65 7.39 -5.66 12.27
CA GLU A 65 7.02 -4.24 12.30
C GLU A 65 6.79 -3.72 10.87
N ILE A 66 7.68 -4.04 9.93
CA ILE A 66 7.49 -3.71 8.51
C ILE A 66 6.20 -4.36 7.99
N LEU A 67 5.98 -5.63 8.31
CA LEU A 67 4.76 -6.34 7.93
C LEU A 67 3.51 -5.67 8.52
N ALA A 68 3.50 -5.33 9.81
CA ALA A 68 2.35 -4.70 10.46
C ALA A 68 1.95 -3.37 9.78
N TYR A 69 2.92 -2.51 9.49
CA TYR A 69 2.65 -1.25 8.79
C TYR A 69 2.26 -1.45 7.33
N TYR A 70 2.81 -2.45 6.65
CA TYR A 70 2.40 -2.81 5.30
C TYR A 70 0.95 -3.33 5.25
N ILE A 71 0.54 -4.20 6.18
CA ILE A 71 -0.84 -4.68 6.29
C ILE A 71 -1.79 -3.52 6.61
N THR A 72 -1.38 -2.61 7.48
CA THR A 72 -2.14 -1.38 7.78
C THR A 72 -2.33 -0.52 6.53
N LEU A 73 -1.28 -0.38 5.71
CA LEU A 73 -1.35 0.34 4.44
C LEU A 73 -2.32 -0.33 3.46
N LEU A 74 -2.25 -1.65 3.27
CA LEU A 74 -3.17 -2.39 2.41
C LEU A 74 -4.61 -2.20 2.85
N LYS A 75 -4.90 -2.34 4.16
CA LYS A 75 -6.23 -2.09 4.71
C LYS A 75 -6.70 -0.66 4.46
N SER A 76 -5.81 0.33 4.66
CA SER A 76 -6.11 1.74 4.41
C SER A 76 -6.49 2.01 2.95
N LEU A 77 -5.81 1.36 2.02
CA LEU A 77 -6.10 1.43 0.58
C LEU A 77 -7.40 0.72 0.24
N ALA A 78 -7.66 -0.46 0.82
CA ALA A 78 -8.91 -1.20 0.64
C ALA A 78 -10.13 -0.40 1.10
N MET A 79 -10.03 0.34 2.21
CA MET A 79 -11.08 1.25 2.69
C MET A 79 -11.36 2.44 1.75
N ARG A 80 -10.51 2.67 0.73
CA ARG A 80 -10.73 3.68 -0.31
C ARG A 80 -11.33 3.10 -1.59
N LEU A 81 -11.60 1.80 -1.64
CA LEU A 81 -12.27 1.17 -2.78
C LEU A 81 -13.75 1.53 -2.80
N ASP A 82 -14.20 2.03 -3.94
CA ASP A 82 -15.59 2.24 -4.31
C ASP A 82 -15.74 2.05 -5.83
N SER A 83 -16.96 2.22 -6.33
CA SER A 83 -17.27 2.07 -7.76
C SER A 83 -16.48 3.02 -8.68
N GLU A 84 -16.01 4.16 -8.17
CA GLU A 84 -15.25 5.15 -8.93
C GLU A 84 -13.74 4.94 -8.83
N THR A 85 -13.24 4.50 -7.67
CA THR A 85 -11.80 4.38 -7.38
C THR A 85 -11.21 3.02 -7.73
N ILE A 86 -12.03 1.96 -7.85
CA ILE A 86 -11.57 0.58 -8.10
C ILE A 86 -10.63 0.48 -9.31
N LYS A 87 -10.89 1.26 -10.36
CA LYS A 87 -10.06 1.31 -11.59
C LYS A 87 -8.61 1.72 -11.33
N PHE A 88 -8.33 2.49 -10.28
CA PHE A 88 -6.95 2.90 -9.95
C PHE A 88 -6.11 1.77 -9.38
N PHE A 89 -6.76 0.75 -8.81
CA PHE A 89 -6.11 -0.42 -8.24
C PHE A 89 -6.04 -1.60 -9.21
N PHE A 90 -6.57 -1.44 -10.42
CA PHE A 90 -6.51 -2.46 -11.46
C PHE A 90 -5.38 -2.13 -12.44
N ILE A 91 -4.56 -3.14 -12.78
CA ILE A 91 -3.59 -3.04 -13.84
C ILE A 91 -4.20 -3.71 -15.06
N GLU A 92 -4.45 -2.96 -16.14
CA GLU A 92 -5.08 -3.51 -17.36
C GLU A 92 -4.10 -4.23 -18.29
N LYS A 93 -2.83 -3.81 -18.34
CA LYS A 93 -1.81 -4.32 -19.26
C LYS A 93 -0.44 -4.43 -18.58
N PRO A 94 0.43 -5.38 -18.96
CA PRO A 94 0.25 -6.36 -20.05
C PRO A 94 -0.70 -7.52 -19.71
N GLU A 95 -0.78 -7.92 -18.44
CA GLU A 95 -1.72 -8.93 -17.96
C GLU A 95 -2.66 -8.32 -16.93
N PRO A 96 -4.00 -8.43 -17.12
CA PRO A 96 -4.97 -7.86 -16.19
C PRO A 96 -4.82 -8.44 -14.79
N ASN A 97 -4.62 -7.59 -13.79
CA ASN A 97 -4.55 -8.04 -12.41
C ASN A 97 -4.99 -6.96 -11.41
N PHE A 98 -5.25 -7.42 -10.18
CA PHE A 98 -5.65 -6.57 -9.06
C PHE A 98 -4.62 -6.73 -7.93
N PRO A 99 -3.53 -5.92 -7.93
CA PRO A 99 -2.43 -6.07 -6.99
C PRO A 99 -2.85 -6.05 -5.52
N LEU A 100 -3.81 -5.18 -5.16
CA LEU A 100 -4.28 -5.06 -3.78
C LEU A 100 -4.85 -6.39 -3.27
N TYR A 101 -5.66 -7.06 -4.09
CA TYR A 101 -6.21 -8.37 -3.78
C TYR A 101 -5.12 -9.44 -3.73
N ILE A 102 -4.27 -9.50 -4.75
CA ILE A 102 -3.19 -10.50 -4.84
C ILE A 102 -2.24 -10.40 -3.64
N GLU A 103 -1.77 -9.20 -3.31
CA GLU A 103 -0.87 -9.01 -2.17
C GLU A 103 -1.56 -9.34 -0.83
N ALA A 104 -2.82 -8.96 -0.63
CA ALA A 104 -3.56 -9.29 0.59
C ALA A 104 -3.72 -10.81 0.78
N THR A 105 -4.01 -11.56 -0.30
CA THR A 105 -4.22 -13.02 -0.23
C THR A 105 -2.96 -13.79 0.18
N LYS A 106 -1.75 -13.27 -0.05
CA LYS A 106 -0.49 -13.88 0.44
C LYS A 106 -0.47 -14.06 1.95
N PHE A 107 -1.20 -13.21 2.68
CA PHE A 107 -1.26 -13.21 4.15
C PHE A 107 -2.56 -13.82 4.69
N PHE A 108 -3.42 -14.39 3.82
CA PHE A 108 -4.72 -14.92 4.22
C PHE A 108 -4.61 -16.03 5.28
N MET A 109 -3.54 -16.84 5.23
CA MET A 109 -3.24 -17.92 6.18
C MET A 109 -2.00 -17.61 7.05
N HIS A 110 -1.71 -16.32 7.28
CA HIS A 110 -0.54 -15.92 8.08
C HIS A 110 -0.62 -16.45 9.52
N ARG A 111 0.52 -16.72 10.16
CA ARG A 111 0.58 -17.26 11.55
C ARG A 111 -0.03 -16.32 12.59
N ASP A 112 0.15 -15.02 12.39
CA ASP A 112 -0.35 -13.96 13.28
C ASP A 112 -1.86 -13.72 13.06
N GLN A 113 -2.63 -13.73 14.15
CA GLN A 113 -4.07 -13.54 14.12
C GLN A 113 -4.50 -12.12 13.71
N MET A 114 -3.79 -11.08 14.14
CA MET A 114 -4.09 -9.70 13.77
C MET A 114 -3.85 -9.46 12.28
N VAL A 115 -2.79 -10.04 11.72
CA VAL A 115 -2.54 -10.01 10.27
C VAL A 115 -3.68 -10.68 9.52
N ARG A 116 -4.10 -11.89 9.93
CA ARG A 116 -5.26 -12.58 9.31
C ARG A 116 -6.54 -11.76 9.43
N ALA A 117 -6.81 -11.19 10.59
CA ALA A 117 -8.01 -10.37 10.81
C ALA A 117 -8.02 -9.17 9.86
N ALA A 118 -6.89 -8.47 9.72
CA ALA A 118 -6.79 -7.28 8.89
C ALA A 118 -6.93 -7.54 7.38
N VAL A 119 -6.48 -8.69 6.86
CA VAL A 119 -6.58 -9.02 5.43
C VAL A 119 -7.88 -9.72 5.03
N ARG A 120 -8.67 -10.18 6.01
CA ARG A 120 -9.95 -10.88 5.79
C ARG A 120 -11.18 -9.99 5.94
N THR A 121 -10.99 -8.76 6.44
CA THR A 121 -12.03 -7.73 6.60
C THR A 121 -11.85 -6.61 5.59
#